data_AF-A0AA35D6M8-F1
#
_entry.id   AF-A0AA35D6M8-F1
#
_cell.length_a   1.000
_cell.length_b   1.000
_cell.length_c   1.000
_cell.angle_alpha   90.00
_cell.angle_beta   90.00
_cell.angle_gamma   90.00
#
_symmetry.space_group_name_H-M   'P 1'
#
loop_
_entity.id
_entity.type
_entity.pdbx_description
1 polymer ?
#
loop_
_entity_poly.entity_id
_entity_poly.type
_entity_poly.pdbx_seq_one_letter_code
_entity_poly.pdbx_strand_id
1 'polypeptide(L)'
;MPANAQGKVPAVVFSHGSEGVSSLYFDVWAKALNAAGYAVFVVDSFKPRNEERVTGASKQLTWNTTANLADALYALKLLATHPQIDSQRIYHMGWSRGGQAVLDAAWPTYQQHVVPVAVKWAGSIAVYPGCNMRYRVDQHSKLPSPLLMLLGEKDDMTLPKPCMELADELAVNGNPVTYKVYVGATHVFDRLNQKWAQYREGNYNKCSMDIRMPYGATDRSWGPAHDKYSGKTFTDVNEWNAFLKTCQQASFINIESNDKARDQAIKDVLGFLSAK
;
A
#
# COMPACT_ATOMS: atom_id res chain seq x y z
N MET A 1 12.26 -11.62 -13.47
CA MET A 1 11.93 -13.01 -13.85
C MET A 1 12.90 -13.92 -13.12
N PRO A 2 12.45 -15.03 -12.54
CA PRO A 2 13.33 -16.03 -11.96
C PRO A 2 14.18 -16.71 -13.06
N ALA A 3 15.46 -16.96 -12.79
CA ALA A 3 16.44 -17.37 -13.80
C ALA A 3 16.16 -18.73 -14.47
N ASN A 4 15.47 -19.65 -13.77
CA ASN A 4 15.22 -21.02 -14.22
C ASN A 4 13.71 -21.33 -14.35
N ALA A 5 12.91 -20.36 -14.79
CA ALA A 5 11.47 -20.54 -14.96
C ALA A 5 11.14 -21.62 -15.99
N GLN A 6 10.45 -22.69 -15.58
CA GLN A 6 9.81 -23.65 -16.50
C GLN A 6 8.30 -23.40 -16.51
N GLY A 7 7.76 -23.01 -17.66
CA GLY A 7 6.34 -22.71 -17.81
C GLY A 7 5.94 -21.36 -17.18
N LYS A 8 4.66 -21.27 -16.76
CA LYS A 8 4.08 -20.06 -16.16
C LYS A 8 4.50 -19.91 -14.70
N VAL A 9 4.95 -18.72 -14.31
CA VAL A 9 5.41 -18.41 -12.94
C VAL A 9 4.44 -17.47 -12.23
N PRO A 10 4.35 -17.52 -10.88
CA PRO A 10 3.63 -16.50 -10.13
C PRO A 10 4.33 -15.14 -10.26
N ALA A 11 3.59 -14.05 -10.05
CA ALA A 11 4.13 -12.69 -10.17
C ALA A 11 3.77 -11.81 -8.98
N VAL A 12 4.63 -10.88 -8.62
CA VAL A 12 4.35 -9.82 -7.64
C VAL A 12 4.50 -8.45 -8.32
N VAL A 13 3.42 -7.69 -8.34
CA VAL A 13 3.39 -6.30 -8.80
C VAL A 13 3.85 -5.40 -7.66
N PHE A 14 4.80 -4.51 -7.92
CA PHE A 14 5.31 -3.56 -6.94
C PHE A 14 4.77 -2.16 -7.18
N SER A 15 4.27 -1.53 -6.11
CA SER A 15 3.95 -0.10 -6.07
C SER A 15 4.93 0.64 -5.16
N HIS A 16 5.71 1.56 -5.72
CA HIS A 16 6.73 2.28 -4.98
C HIS A 16 6.15 3.32 -3.99
N GLY A 17 6.94 3.67 -2.98
CA GLY A 17 6.67 4.79 -2.08
C GLY A 17 6.93 6.16 -2.69
N SER A 18 6.93 7.20 -1.86
CA SER A 18 7.07 8.60 -2.31
C SER A 18 8.44 8.93 -2.92
N GLU A 19 9.48 8.12 -2.71
CA GLU A 19 10.80 8.30 -3.34
C GLU A 19 10.89 7.81 -4.79
N GLY A 20 9.80 7.26 -5.36
CA GLY A 20 9.83 6.65 -6.67
C GLY A 20 10.50 5.27 -6.67
N VAL A 21 10.83 4.77 -7.85
CA VAL A 21 11.55 3.50 -8.03
C VAL A 21 12.98 3.64 -7.47
N SER A 22 13.37 2.74 -6.57
CA SER A 22 14.68 2.75 -5.90
C SER A 22 15.34 1.36 -5.87
N SER A 23 16.62 1.31 -5.51
CA SER A 23 17.40 0.07 -5.42
C SER A 23 16.82 -0.94 -4.43
N LEU A 24 16.12 -0.50 -3.37
CA LEU A 24 15.40 -1.36 -2.41
C LEU A 24 14.55 -2.43 -3.11
N TYR A 25 13.82 -2.04 -4.15
CA TYR A 25 12.92 -2.96 -4.85
C TYR A 25 13.67 -4.07 -5.57
N PHE A 26 14.89 -3.81 -6.04
CA PHE A 26 15.68 -4.76 -6.80
C PHE A 26 16.59 -5.59 -5.89
N ASP A 27 17.38 -4.92 -5.04
CA ASP A 27 18.47 -5.52 -4.27
C ASP A 27 17.99 -6.34 -3.07
N VAL A 28 16.81 -5.99 -2.54
CA VAL A 28 16.18 -6.70 -1.41
C VAL A 28 15.06 -7.59 -1.94
N TRP A 29 13.99 -6.97 -2.44
CA TRP A 29 12.73 -7.66 -2.65
C TRP A 29 12.69 -8.49 -3.93
N ALA A 30 13.05 -7.92 -5.08
CA ALA A 30 13.06 -8.69 -6.32
C ALA A 30 14.10 -9.80 -6.30
N LYS A 31 15.26 -9.58 -5.66
CA LYS A 31 16.26 -10.63 -5.45
C LYS A 31 15.68 -11.80 -4.65
N ALA A 32 15.06 -11.54 -3.50
CA ALA A 32 14.46 -12.59 -2.66
C ALA A 32 13.30 -13.31 -3.37
N LEU A 33 12.41 -12.56 -4.04
CA LEU A 33 11.26 -13.13 -4.74
C LEU A 33 11.65 -13.94 -5.98
N ASN A 34 12.60 -13.45 -6.79
CA ASN A 34 13.09 -14.23 -7.94
C ASN A 34 13.79 -15.52 -7.46
N ALA A 35 14.53 -15.48 -6.34
CA ALA A 35 15.11 -16.69 -5.75
C ALA A 35 14.05 -17.69 -5.28
N ALA A 36 12.87 -17.21 -4.87
CA ALA A 36 11.70 -18.02 -4.53
C ALA A 36 10.81 -18.40 -5.72
N GLY A 37 11.20 -18.06 -6.97
CA GLY A 37 10.46 -18.44 -8.17
C GLY A 37 9.34 -17.49 -8.59
N TYR A 38 9.25 -16.29 -8.02
CA TYR A 38 8.27 -15.27 -8.40
C TYR A 38 8.87 -14.29 -9.41
N ALA A 39 8.12 -14.00 -10.47
CA ALA A 39 8.38 -12.83 -11.29
C ALA A 39 8.06 -11.55 -10.49
N VAL A 40 8.77 -10.46 -10.78
CA VAL A 40 8.50 -9.15 -10.20
C VAL A 40 8.26 -8.15 -11.31
N PHE A 41 7.18 -7.37 -11.18
CA PHE A 41 6.82 -6.29 -12.09
C PHE A 41 6.80 -4.97 -11.32
N VAL A 42 7.81 -4.12 -11.53
CA VAL A 42 7.93 -2.84 -10.83
C VAL A 42 7.19 -1.77 -11.62
N VAL A 43 6.13 -1.21 -11.02
CA VAL A 43 5.35 -0.13 -11.61
C VAL A 43 5.98 1.20 -11.25
N ASP A 44 6.39 1.98 -12.25
CA ASP A 44 6.81 3.37 -12.08
C ASP A 44 5.64 4.31 -12.35
N SER A 45 5.02 4.80 -11.28
CA SER A 45 3.88 5.71 -11.34
C SER A 45 4.28 7.18 -11.43
N PHE A 46 5.56 7.53 -11.33
CA PHE A 46 5.99 8.93 -11.37
C PHE A 46 6.62 9.31 -12.70
N LYS A 47 7.53 8.50 -13.23
CA LYS A 47 8.28 8.85 -14.45
C LYS A 47 7.39 9.15 -15.66
N PRO A 48 6.30 8.39 -15.95
CA PRO A 48 5.37 8.74 -17.04
C PRO A 48 4.63 10.07 -16.84
N ARG A 49 4.68 10.64 -15.63
CA ARG A 49 4.04 11.90 -15.25
C ARG A 49 5.08 13.02 -15.05
N ASN A 50 6.30 12.84 -15.58
CA ASN A 50 7.44 13.76 -15.45
C ASN A 50 7.85 14.04 -14.01
N GLU A 51 7.75 13.01 -13.17
CA GLU A 51 8.05 13.13 -11.76
C GLU A 51 9.04 12.07 -11.31
N GLU A 52 9.96 12.46 -10.42
CA GLU A 52 10.95 11.54 -9.85
C GLU A 52 10.52 11.06 -8.46
N ARG A 53 10.08 12.00 -7.61
CA ARG A 53 9.69 11.76 -6.21
C ARG A 53 8.70 12.80 -5.70
N VAL A 54 7.99 12.44 -4.63
CA VAL A 54 6.93 13.21 -3.92
C VAL A 54 7.28 13.38 -2.44
N THR A 55 8.48 13.88 -2.19
CA THR A 55 8.98 14.03 -0.83
C THR A 55 9.16 15.49 -0.46
N GLY A 56 9.39 15.73 0.83
CA GLY A 56 9.41 17.04 1.45
C GLY A 56 8.09 17.45 2.10
N ALA A 57 8.22 18.49 2.92
CA ALA A 57 7.17 19.07 3.77
C ALA A 57 5.84 19.38 3.06
N SER A 58 5.88 19.78 1.78
CA SER A 58 4.70 20.24 1.05
C SER A 58 4.29 19.28 -0.06
N LYS A 59 5.23 18.88 -0.94
CA LYS A 59 4.92 18.05 -2.11
C LYS A 59 4.27 16.73 -1.74
N GLN A 60 4.67 16.13 -0.61
CA GLN A 60 4.09 14.87 -0.16
C GLN A 60 2.58 14.96 0.13
N LEU A 61 2.08 16.12 0.56
CA LEU A 61 0.66 16.37 0.85
C LEU A 61 -0.18 16.67 -0.40
N THR A 62 0.43 16.88 -1.56
CA THR A 62 -0.29 17.34 -2.77
C THR A 62 -0.70 16.23 -3.72
N TRP A 63 -0.18 15.01 -3.58
CA TRP A 63 -0.57 13.88 -4.44
C TRP A 63 -1.39 12.84 -3.71
N ASN A 64 -2.53 12.50 -4.32
CA ASN A 64 -3.30 11.30 -3.98
C ASN A 64 -2.65 10.04 -4.59
N THR A 65 -3.09 8.88 -4.14
CA THR A 65 -2.64 7.55 -4.57
C THR A 65 -3.45 6.99 -5.74
N THR A 66 -4.42 7.72 -6.28
CA THR A 66 -5.33 7.22 -7.33
C THR A 66 -4.57 6.82 -8.59
N ALA A 67 -3.53 7.56 -8.95
CA ALA A 67 -2.63 7.19 -10.04
C ALA A 67 -1.91 5.86 -9.77
N ASN A 68 -1.35 5.68 -8.56
CA ASN A 68 -0.69 4.44 -8.16
C ASN A 68 -1.64 3.24 -8.18
N LEU A 69 -2.87 3.44 -7.70
CA LEU A 69 -3.96 2.46 -7.74
C LEU A 69 -4.27 2.04 -9.17
N ALA A 70 -4.52 3.00 -10.06
CA ALA A 70 -4.84 2.73 -11.45
C ALA A 70 -3.69 1.96 -12.14
N ASP A 71 -2.45 2.44 -11.99
CA ASP A 71 -1.29 1.80 -12.63
C ASP A 71 -1.11 0.34 -12.13
N ALA A 72 -1.34 0.07 -10.84
CA ALA A 72 -1.29 -1.29 -10.30
C ALA A 72 -2.38 -2.20 -10.89
N LEU A 73 -3.62 -1.70 -11.05
CA LEU A 73 -4.71 -2.46 -11.67
C LEU A 73 -4.46 -2.72 -13.16
N TYR A 74 -3.87 -1.77 -13.89
CA TYR A 74 -3.45 -2.01 -15.28
C TYR A 74 -2.28 -2.98 -15.38
N ALA A 75 -1.35 -2.99 -14.41
CA ALA A 75 -0.32 -4.00 -14.33
C ALA A 75 -0.91 -5.40 -14.08
N LEU A 76 -1.89 -5.54 -13.18
CA LEU A 76 -2.64 -6.78 -13.00
C LEU A 76 -3.29 -7.24 -14.30
N LYS A 77 -3.99 -6.33 -15.00
CA LYS A 77 -4.64 -6.61 -16.29
C LYS A 77 -3.65 -7.12 -17.34
N LEU A 78 -2.49 -6.49 -17.43
CA LEU A 78 -1.43 -6.85 -18.37
C LEU A 78 -0.84 -8.22 -18.03
N LEU A 79 -0.48 -8.46 -16.77
CA LEU A 79 0.14 -9.71 -16.36
C LEU A 79 -0.82 -10.90 -16.46
N ALA A 80 -2.13 -10.67 -16.28
CA ALA A 80 -3.14 -11.71 -16.42
C ALA A 80 -3.23 -12.31 -17.83
N THR A 81 -2.76 -11.59 -18.86
CA THR A 81 -2.72 -12.07 -20.25
C THR A 81 -1.31 -12.49 -20.70
N HIS A 82 -0.29 -12.30 -19.86
CA HIS A 82 1.09 -12.57 -20.24
C HIS A 82 1.36 -14.09 -20.33
N PRO A 83 1.96 -14.60 -21.42
CA PRO A 83 2.07 -16.05 -21.66
C PRO A 83 2.96 -16.78 -20.65
N GLN A 84 3.89 -16.07 -19.99
CA GLN A 84 4.79 -16.63 -18.98
C GLN A 84 4.31 -16.42 -17.53
N ILE A 85 3.16 -15.75 -17.32
CA ILE A 85 2.65 -15.50 -15.97
C ILE A 85 1.44 -16.39 -15.69
N ASP A 86 1.41 -16.94 -14.50
CA ASP A 86 0.26 -17.63 -13.96
C ASP A 86 -0.77 -16.59 -13.48
N SER A 87 -1.85 -16.42 -14.24
CA SER A 87 -2.87 -15.41 -13.98
C SER A 87 -3.65 -15.64 -12.68
N GLN A 88 -3.58 -16.83 -12.08
CA GLN A 88 -4.20 -17.12 -10.78
C GLN A 88 -3.28 -16.80 -9.60
N ARG A 89 -1.99 -16.50 -9.86
CA ARG A 89 -0.98 -16.23 -8.83
C ARG A 89 -0.27 -14.90 -9.07
N ILE A 90 -1.05 -13.84 -9.22
CA ILE A 90 -0.57 -12.46 -9.30
C ILE A 90 -0.86 -11.76 -7.96
N TYR A 91 0.18 -11.30 -7.29
CA TYR A 91 0.12 -10.64 -5.99
C TYR A 91 0.45 -9.15 -6.12
N HIS A 92 0.01 -8.34 -5.18
CA HIS A 92 0.33 -6.92 -5.10
C HIS A 92 1.12 -6.63 -3.85
N MET A 93 2.24 -5.93 -3.98
CA MET A 93 3.07 -5.49 -2.86
C MET A 93 3.43 -4.02 -3.01
N GLY A 94 3.41 -3.27 -1.92
CA GLY A 94 3.64 -1.82 -1.98
C GLY A 94 4.10 -1.22 -0.67
N TRP A 95 4.81 -0.10 -0.75
CA TRP A 95 5.50 0.53 0.37
C TRP A 95 5.02 1.95 0.62
N SER A 96 4.74 2.33 1.87
CA SER A 96 4.32 3.70 2.23
C SER A 96 3.11 4.14 1.39
N ARG A 97 3.27 5.17 0.55
CA ARG A 97 2.30 5.58 -0.49
C ARG A 97 1.83 4.41 -1.38
N GLY A 98 2.75 3.56 -1.83
CA GLY A 98 2.42 2.37 -2.59
C GLY A 98 1.67 1.33 -1.76
N GLY A 99 1.91 1.30 -0.44
CA GLY A 99 1.16 0.47 0.49
C GLY A 99 -0.30 0.93 0.62
N GLN A 100 -0.56 2.24 0.59
CA GLN A 100 -1.94 2.77 0.49
C GLN A 100 -2.62 2.31 -0.81
N ALA A 101 -1.90 2.37 -1.94
CA ALA A 101 -2.43 1.86 -3.21
C ALA A 101 -2.75 0.36 -3.15
N VAL A 102 -2.00 -0.45 -2.39
CA VAL A 102 -2.32 -1.86 -2.12
C VAL A 102 -3.61 -2.01 -1.32
N LEU A 103 -3.79 -1.22 -0.26
CA LEU A 103 -5.00 -1.26 0.56
C LEU A 103 -6.25 -0.95 -0.27
N ASP A 104 -6.16 0.01 -1.19
CA ASP A 104 -7.26 0.36 -2.10
C ASP A 104 -7.43 -0.72 -3.18
N ALA A 105 -6.36 -1.14 -3.85
CA ALA A 105 -6.42 -2.08 -4.97
C ALA A 105 -6.93 -3.48 -4.59
N ALA A 106 -6.91 -3.84 -3.31
CA ALA A 106 -7.36 -5.14 -2.81
C ALA A 106 -8.88 -5.36 -2.97
N TRP A 107 -9.68 -4.30 -3.16
CA TRP A 107 -11.14 -4.41 -3.17
C TRP A 107 -11.75 -4.58 -4.57
N PRO A 108 -12.77 -5.45 -4.72
CA PRO A 108 -13.53 -5.60 -5.96
C PRO A 108 -14.12 -4.29 -6.48
N THR A 109 -14.57 -3.41 -5.59
CA THR A 109 -15.14 -2.09 -5.92
C THR A 109 -14.20 -1.23 -6.77
N TYR A 110 -12.88 -1.31 -6.54
CA TYR A 110 -11.90 -0.60 -7.37
C TYR A 110 -11.49 -1.42 -8.60
N GLN A 111 -11.36 -2.74 -8.46
CA GLN A 111 -10.92 -3.64 -9.53
C GLN A 111 -11.88 -3.64 -10.73
N GLN A 112 -13.20 -3.74 -10.49
CA GLN A 112 -14.22 -3.99 -11.52
C GLN A 112 -14.28 -2.94 -12.64
N HIS A 113 -13.74 -1.74 -12.42
CA HIS A 113 -13.73 -0.67 -13.42
C HIS A 113 -12.52 -0.73 -14.37
N VAL A 114 -11.52 -1.56 -14.07
CA VAL A 114 -10.27 -1.64 -14.84
C VAL A 114 -10.03 -3.06 -15.35
N VAL A 115 -10.22 -4.06 -14.49
CA VAL A 115 -9.93 -5.47 -14.78
C VAL A 115 -11.22 -6.28 -15.06
N PRO A 116 -11.16 -7.29 -15.96
CA PRO A 116 -12.27 -8.23 -16.12
C PRO A 116 -12.59 -8.97 -14.82
N VAL A 117 -13.87 -9.36 -14.62
CA VAL A 117 -14.35 -10.01 -13.38
C VAL A 117 -13.54 -11.25 -12.96
N ALA A 118 -12.99 -11.99 -13.93
CA ALA A 118 -12.19 -13.18 -13.66
C ALA A 118 -10.76 -12.90 -13.15
N VAL A 119 -10.29 -11.65 -13.26
CA VAL A 119 -8.92 -11.24 -12.89
C VAL A 119 -8.96 -10.57 -11.52
N LYS A 120 -8.19 -11.11 -10.56
CA LYS A 120 -8.10 -10.60 -9.19
C LYS A 120 -6.70 -10.83 -8.62
N TRP A 121 -6.36 -10.08 -7.58
CA TRP A 121 -5.15 -10.35 -6.80
C TRP A 121 -5.26 -11.68 -6.05
N ALA A 122 -4.22 -12.51 -6.15
CA ALA A 122 -4.05 -13.71 -5.35
C ALA A 122 -3.76 -13.37 -3.88
N GLY A 123 -3.21 -12.20 -3.60
CA GLY A 123 -3.01 -11.67 -2.25
C GLY A 123 -2.30 -10.33 -2.29
N SER A 124 -2.40 -9.59 -1.21
CA SER A 124 -1.94 -8.19 -1.13
C SER A 124 -1.05 -7.97 0.10
N ILE A 125 0.05 -7.25 -0.06
CA ILE A 125 1.05 -6.99 0.98
C ILE A 125 1.34 -5.49 1.04
N ALA A 126 0.96 -4.84 2.14
CA ALA A 126 1.22 -3.43 2.36
C ALA A 126 2.33 -3.26 3.41
N VAL A 127 3.46 -2.67 3.00
CA VAL A 127 4.63 -2.42 3.86
C VAL A 127 4.59 -0.97 4.33
N TYR A 128 4.52 -0.78 5.65
CA TYR A 128 4.35 0.50 6.35
C TYR A 128 3.36 1.46 5.65
N PRO A 129 2.13 1.03 5.31
CA PRO A 129 1.16 1.92 4.66
C PRO A 129 0.70 3.01 5.62
N GLY A 130 0.29 4.17 5.09
CA GLY A 130 -0.41 5.15 5.92
C GLY A 130 -1.90 4.80 6.04
N CYS A 131 -2.39 4.49 7.25
CA CYS A 131 -3.80 4.16 7.50
C CYS A 131 -4.57 5.25 8.29
N ASN A 132 -4.14 6.50 8.19
CA ASN A 132 -4.80 7.65 8.82
C ASN A 132 -5.85 8.32 7.92
N MET A 133 -5.80 8.01 6.61
CA MET A 133 -6.75 8.46 5.59
C MET A 133 -7.24 7.21 4.87
N ARG A 134 -8.38 6.66 5.30
CA ARG A 134 -8.88 5.35 4.87
C ARG A 134 -10.05 5.54 3.91
N TYR A 135 -9.90 5.13 2.65
CA TYR A 135 -10.98 5.16 1.67
C TYR A 135 -11.75 3.83 1.73
N ARG A 136 -12.85 3.85 2.48
CA ARG A 136 -13.61 2.67 2.90
C ARG A 136 -14.62 2.25 1.84
N VAL A 137 -14.49 1.02 1.36
CA VAL A 137 -15.41 0.35 0.41
C VAL A 137 -15.92 -0.99 0.94
N ASP A 138 -15.60 -1.33 2.19
CA ASP A 138 -15.96 -2.58 2.87
C ASP A 138 -17.47 -2.76 3.09
N GLN A 139 -18.25 -1.69 2.92
CA GLN A 139 -19.72 -1.75 2.88
C GLN A 139 -20.27 -2.37 1.59
N HIS A 140 -19.48 -2.40 0.50
CA HIS A 140 -19.93 -2.84 -0.83
C HIS A 140 -19.49 -4.26 -1.15
N SER A 141 -18.40 -4.74 -0.57
CA SER A 141 -17.81 -6.05 -0.87
C SER A 141 -16.91 -6.55 0.25
N LYS A 142 -16.53 -7.83 0.19
CA LYS A 142 -15.47 -8.42 1.01
C LYS A 142 -14.19 -8.54 0.21
N LEU A 143 -13.05 -8.58 0.91
CA LEU A 143 -11.77 -8.88 0.28
C LEU A 143 -11.79 -10.30 -0.32
N PRO A 144 -11.48 -10.45 -1.62
CA PRO A 144 -11.52 -11.74 -2.30
C PRO A 144 -10.26 -12.59 -2.06
N SER A 145 -9.25 -12.01 -1.42
CA SER A 145 -7.96 -12.64 -1.14
C SER A 145 -7.32 -12.05 0.13
N PRO A 146 -6.38 -12.77 0.75
CA PRO A 146 -5.70 -12.30 1.96
C PRO A 146 -4.94 -10.98 1.77
N LEU A 147 -4.93 -10.16 2.82
CA LEU A 147 -4.17 -8.91 2.93
C LEU A 147 -3.26 -8.98 4.16
N LEU A 148 -1.96 -8.72 3.96
CA LEU A 148 -0.96 -8.65 5.02
C LEU A 148 -0.39 -7.23 5.13
N MET A 149 -0.39 -6.68 6.34
CA MET A 149 0.26 -5.40 6.66
C MET A 149 1.54 -5.61 7.46
N LEU A 150 2.64 -5.01 7.03
CA LEU A 150 3.95 -5.08 7.69
C LEU A 150 4.30 -3.71 8.28
N LEU A 151 4.34 -3.60 9.61
CA LEU A 151 4.32 -2.33 10.32
C LEU A 151 5.58 -2.13 11.15
N GLY A 152 6.17 -0.93 11.10
CA GLY A 152 7.29 -0.56 11.97
C GLY A 152 6.80 -0.02 13.32
N GLU A 153 7.29 -0.57 14.44
CA GLU A 153 6.90 -0.09 15.79
C GLU A 153 7.26 1.39 16.01
N LYS A 154 8.41 1.82 15.50
CA LYS A 154 8.95 3.18 15.65
C LYS A 154 8.68 4.06 14.43
N ASP A 155 7.78 3.65 13.54
CA ASP A 155 7.39 4.49 12.41
C ASP A 155 6.61 5.70 12.91
N ASP A 156 7.20 6.89 12.77
CA ASP A 156 6.63 8.19 13.16
C ASP A 156 6.01 8.96 11.98
N MET A 157 6.07 8.39 10.78
CA MET A 157 5.47 8.96 9.56
C MET A 157 4.09 8.34 9.27
N THR A 158 4.04 7.00 9.26
CA THR A 158 2.84 6.19 9.03
C THR A 158 2.62 5.31 10.25
N LEU A 159 2.16 5.93 11.34
CA LEU A 159 1.99 5.27 12.64
C LEU A 159 1.35 3.88 12.50
N PRO A 160 1.87 2.85 13.19
CA PRO A 160 1.37 1.49 13.03
C PRO A 160 -0.05 1.32 13.59
N LYS A 161 -0.39 2.01 14.69
CA LYS A 161 -1.67 1.88 15.39
C LYS A 161 -2.90 2.03 14.47
N PRO A 162 -3.02 3.09 13.65
CA PRO A 162 -4.10 3.20 12.67
C PRO A 162 -4.24 1.97 11.75
N CYS A 163 -3.14 1.35 11.32
CA CYS A 163 -3.23 0.16 10.47
C CYS A 163 -3.66 -1.08 11.25
N MET A 164 -3.23 -1.20 12.50
CA MET A 164 -3.69 -2.28 13.40
C MET A 164 -5.20 -2.19 13.63
N GLU A 165 -5.70 -0.99 13.95
CA GLU A 165 -7.15 -0.77 14.11
C GLU A 165 -7.94 -1.10 12.85
N LEU A 166 -7.46 -0.66 11.68
CA LEU A 166 -8.10 -1.01 10.41
C LEU A 166 -8.12 -2.53 10.18
N ALA A 167 -7.02 -3.22 10.46
CA ALA A 167 -6.94 -4.66 10.32
C ALA A 167 -7.94 -5.38 11.23
N ASP A 168 -7.98 -4.99 12.50
CA ASP A 168 -8.87 -5.57 13.51
C ASP A 168 -10.34 -5.34 13.15
N GLU A 169 -10.70 -4.11 12.74
CA GLU A 169 -12.04 -3.76 12.24
C GLU A 169 -12.45 -4.63 11.03
N LEU A 170 -11.54 -4.82 10.06
CA LEU A 170 -11.81 -5.61 8.87
C LEU A 170 -11.91 -7.11 9.18
N ALA A 171 -11.05 -7.62 10.07
CA ALA A 171 -11.00 -9.02 10.49
C ALA A 171 -12.25 -9.42 11.29
N VAL A 172 -12.70 -8.58 12.23
CA VAL A 172 -13.98 -8.78 12.95
C VAL A 172 -15.16 -8.87 11.98
N ASN A 173 -15.09 -8.13 10.86
CA ASN A 173 -16.08 -8.18 9.80
C ASN A 173 -15.84 -9.32 8.78
N GLY A 174 -15.00 -10.31 9.09
CA GLY A 174 -14.79 -11.52 8.28
C GLY A 174 -13.90 -11.34 7.06
N ASN A 175 -13.14 -10.25 6.96
CA ASN A 175 -12.15 -10.10 5.89
C ASN A 175 -10.82 -10.79 6.29
N PRO A 176 -10.11 -11.44 5.34
CA PRO A 176 -8.84 -12.11 5.59
C PRO A 176 -7.67 -11.12 5.70
N VAL A 177 -7.69 -10.24 6.71
CA VAL A 177 -6.66 -9.23 6.95
C VAL A 177 -5.83 -9.62 8.17
N THR A 178 -4.51 -9.50 8.04
CA THR A 178 -3.57 -9.70 9.14
C THR A 178 -2.50 -8.61 9.14
N TYR A 179 -1.84 -8.42 10.27
CA TYR A 179 -0.69 -7.53 10.36
C TYR A 179 0.44 -8.11 11.21
N LYS A 180 1.65 -7.61 10.99
CA LYS A 180 2.84 -7.89 11.77
C LYS A 180 3.52 -6.58 12.17
N VAL A 181 3.81 -6.42 13.45
CA VAL A 181 4.61 -5.30 13.96
C VAL A 181 6.05 -5.76 14.17
N TYR A 182 7.00 -5.01 13.64
CA TYR A 182 8.43 -5.25 13.80
C TYR A 182 9.00 -4.30 14.86
N VAL A 183 9.46 -4.89 15.96
CA VAL A 183 10.02 -4.15 17.10
C VAL A 183 11.26 -3.35 16.68
N GLY A 184 11.29 -2.08 17.06
CA GLY A 184 12.38 -1.15 16.75
C GLY A 184 12.49 -0.69 15.30
N ALA A 185 11.60 -1.13 14.40
CA ALA A 185 11.62 -0.74 12.99
C ALA A 185 11.00 0.66 12.79
N THR A 186 11.69 1.54 12.08
CA THR A 186 11.18 2.86 11.68
C THR A 186 10.45 2.81 10.34
N HIS A 187 10.03 3.96 9.81
CA HIS A 187 9.72 4.07 8.39
C HIS A 187 10.95 3.62 7.58
N VAL A 188 10.73 2.94 6.45
CA VAL A 188 11.77 2.39 5.55
C VAL A 188 12.77 1.40 6.17
N PHE A 189 12.33 0.65 7.20
CA PHE A 189 13.16 -0.33 7.91
C PHE A 189 13.81 -1.39 7.00
N ASP A 190 13.26 -1.62 5.82
CA ASP A 190 13.65 -2.64 4.86
C ASP A 190 14.77 -2.20 3.89
N ARG A 191 15.24 -0.95 4.00
CA ARG A 191 16.40 -0.46 3.23
C ARG A 191 17.70 -1.17 3.62
N LEU A 192 18.66 -1.13 2.69
CA LEU A 192 20.04 -1.55 2.94
C LEU A 192 20.87 -0.36 3.42
N ASN A 193 21.62 -0.53 4.50
CA ASN A 193 22.62 0.42 4.99
C ASN A 193 22.08 1.86 5.19
N GLN A 194 20.78 2.02 5.48
CA GLN A 194 20.19 3.31 5.78
C GLN A 194 20.58 3.71 7.20
N LYS A 195 21.59 4.55 7.32
CA LYS A 195 21.95 5.18 8.61
C LYS A 195 20.77 6.00 9.12
N TRP A 196 20.69 6.15 10.45
CA TRP A 196 19.77 7.08 11.07
C TRP A 196 19.86 8.46 10.41
N ALA A 197 18.71 8.98 10.01
CA ALA A 197 18.57 10.29 9.45
C ALA A 197 17.19 10.85 9.78
N GLN A 198 17.09 12.18 9.77
CA GLN A 198 15.85 12.89 10.05
C GLN A 198 15.45 13.75 8.85
N TYR A 199 14.23 13.58 8.37
CA TYR A 199 13.69 14.33 7.23
C TYR A 199 12.42 15.05 7.63
N ARG A 200 12.22 16.24 7.08
CA ARG A 200 10.98 16.99 7.31
C ARG A 200 9.98 16.69 6.21
N GLU A 201 8.99 15.87 6.54
CA GLU A 201 8.06 15.29 5.58
C GLU A 201 6.62 15.70 5.85
N GLY A 202 5.89 15.98 4.77
CA GLY A 202 4.45 16.17 4.80
C GLY A 202 3.76 14.83 5.09
N ASN A 203 2.86 14.78 6.07
CA ASN A 203 2.16 13.55 6.45
C ASN A 203 0.82 13.83 7.14
N TYR A 204 0.05 12.76 7.31
CA TYR A 204 -1.28 12.75 7.92
C TYR A 204 -1.31 12.00 9.26
N ASN A 205 -0.19 11.90 9.97
CA ASN A 205 -0.10 11.06 11.18
C ASN A 205 -0.97 11.55 12.37
N LYS A 206 -1.50 12.77 12.31
CA LYS A 206 -2.48 13.30 13.28
C LYS A 206 -3.93 13.19 12.81
N CYS A 207 -4.18 12.75 11.58
CA CYS A 207 -5.53 12.55 11.07
C CYS A 207 -6.07 11.16 11.46
N SER A 208 -7.40 10.98 11.43
CA SER A 208 -8.03 9.69 11.74
C SER A 208 -9.28 9.43 10.91
N MET A 209 -9.14 9.57 9.60
CA MET A 209 -10.29 9.67 8.71
C MET A 209 -10.71 8.33 8.12
N ASP A 210 -12.00 8.02 8.24
CA ASP A 210 -12.71 7.04 7.41
C ASP A 210 -13.57 7.77 6.38
N ILE A 211 -13.23 7.66 5.09
CA ILE A 211 -13.99 8.22 3.98
C ILE A 211 -14.78 7.09 3.35
N ARG A 212 -16.11 7.07 3.54
CA ARG A 212 -16.95 6.05 2.91
C ARG A 212 -17.10 6.38 1.44
N MET A 213 -16.57 5.53 0.56
CA MET A 213 -16.66 5.78 -0.88
C MET A 213 -18.03 5.32 -1.41
N PRO A 214 -18.71 6.12 -2.24
CA PRO A 214 -19.96 5.70 -2.85
C PRO A 214 -19.73 4.60 -3.89
N TYR A 215 -20.81 3.96 -4.30
CA TYR A 215 -20.79 2.93 -5.34
C TYR A 215 -21.16 3.53 -6.69
N GLY A 216 -20.29 3.36 -7.70
CA GLY A 216 -20.60 3.66 -9.10
C GLY A 216 -19.71 4.73 -9.73
N ALA A 217 -19.28 4.49 -10.96
CA ALA A 217 -18.39 5.37 -11.73
C ALA A 217 -18.99 6.75 -12.09
N THR A 218 -20.30 6.91 -11.90
CA THR A 218 -21.05 8.15 -12.20
C THR A 218 -21.28 9.02 -10.97
N ASP A 219 -21.17 8.45 -9.77
CA ASP A 219 -21.27 9.20 -8.52
C ASP A 219 -19.91 9.84 -8.24
N ARG A 220 -19.76 11.09 -8.68
CA ARG A 220 -18.57 11.91 -8.40
C ARG A 220 -18.60 12.51 -7.00
N SER A 221 -19.62 12.23 -6.20
CA SER A 221 -19.59 12.62 -4.80
C SER A 221 -18.52 11.79 -4.09
N TRP A 222 -17.80 12.46 -3.22
CA TRP A 222 -17.20 11.81 -2.07
C TRP A 222 -18.31 11.38 -1.10
N GLY A 223 -18.22 10.21 -0.47
CA GLY A 223 -19.18 9.89 0.58
C GLY A 223 -18.77 10.53 1.91
N PRO A 224 -19.60 10.39 2.95
CA PRO A 224 -19.36 11.05 4.23
C PRO A 224 -18.02 10.60 4.79
N ALA A 225 -17.31 11.57 5.35
CA ALA A 225 -15.98 11.37 5.87
C ALA A 225 -15.99 11.59 7.39
N HIS A 226 -15.48 10.63 8.14
CA HIS A 226 -15.64 10.57 9.60
C HIS A 226 -14.28 10.62 10.27
N ASP A 227 -14.06 11.60 11.15
CA ASP A 227 -12.87 11.65 12.02
C ASP A 227 -13.11 10.76 13.23
N LYS A 228 -12.35 9.67 13.35
CA LYS A 228 -12.50 8.71 14.44
C LYS A 228 -12.15 9.30 15.81
N TYR A 229 -11.23 10.26 15.87
CA TYR A 229 -10.78 10.86 17.13
C TYR A 229 -11.79 11.87 17.68
N SER A 230 -12.36 12.74 16.84
CA SER A 230 -13.34 13.74 17.25
C SER A 230 -14.79 13.26 17.15
N GLY A 231 -15.06 12.16 16.44
CA GLY A 231 -16.40 11.68 16.12
C GLY A 231 -17.17 12.54 15.10
N LYS A 232 -16.53 13.55 14.50
CA LYS A 232 -17.19 14.46 13.56
C LYS A 232 -17.33 13.79 12.19
N THR A 233 -18.52 13.90 11.59
CA THR A 233 -18.77 13.51 10.21
C THR A 233 -18.88 14.75 9.33
N PHE A 234 -18.16 14.75 8.21
CA PHE A 234 -18.14 15.79 7.21
C PHE A 234 -18.90 15.31 5.97
N THR A 235 -19.89 16.10 5.55
CA THR A 235 -20.62 15.92 4.28
C THR A 235 -20.38 17.09 3.32
N ASP A 236 -19.83 18.21 3.82
CA ASP A 236 -19.43 19.37 3.04
C ASP A 236 -17.91 19.39 2.81
N VAL A 237 -17.52 19.63 1.55
CA VAL A 237 -16.12 19.53 1.11
C VAL A 237 -15.27 20.69 1.61
N ASN A 238 -15.86 21.85 1.85
CA ASN A 238 -15.13 23.00 2.39
C ASN A 238 -14.84 22.80 3.87
N GLU A 239 -15.80 22.31 4.64
CA GLU A 239 -15.59 21.97 6.06
C GLU A 239 -14.50 20.92 6.23
N TRP A 240 -14.51 19.89 5.38
CA TRP A 240 -13.47 18.89 5.37
C TRP A 240 -12.11 19.41 4.96
N ASN A 241 -12.03 20.19 3.89
CA ASN A 241 -10.76 20.76 3.45
C ASN A 241 -10.20 21.71 4.52
N ALA A 242 -11.06 22.39 5.29
CA ALA A 242 -10.66 23.17 6.45
C ALA A 242 -10.14 22.27 7.58
N PHE A 243 -10.83 21.15 7.87
CA PHE A 243 -10.39 20.19 8.88
C PHE A 243 -9.08 19.47 8.53
N LEU A 244 -8.89 19.05 7.27
CA LEU A 244 -7.64 18.41 6.85
C LEU A 244 -6.42 19.29 7.12
N LYS A 245 -6.56 20.62 7.04
CA LYS A 245 -5.47 21.56 7.36
C LYS A 245 -5.10 21.56 8.85
N THR A 246 -5.97 21.09 9.74
CA THR A 246 -5.71 21.02 11.19
C THR A 246 -4.98 19.74 11.58
N CYS A 247 -5.17 18.65 10.84
CA CYS A 247 -4.56 17.35 11.13
C CYS A 247 -3.37 17.00 10.21
N GLN A 248 -3.31 17.52 8.98
CA GLN A 248 -2.11 17.36 8.15
C GLN A 248 -0.96 18.21 8.72
N GLN A 249 0.27 17.74 8.58
CA GLN A 249 1.43 18.50 9.03
C GLN A 249 2.67 18.21 8.22
N ALA A 250 3.68 19.05 8.42
CA ALA A 250 5.06 18.74 8.07
C ALA A 250 5.86 18.57 9.37
N SER A 251 6.24 17.33 9.67
CA SER A 251 6.99 16.98 10.88
C SER A 251 8.33 16.34 10.51
N PHE A 252 9.27 16.38 11.45
CA PHE A 252 10.45 15.56 11.32
C PHE A 252 10.11 14.09 11.57
N ILE A 253 10.58 13.22 10.69
CA ILE A 253 10.45 11.77 10.78
C ILE A 253 11.83 11.15 10.93
N ASN A 254 11.91 10.03 11.64
CA ASN A 254 13.15 9.26 11.79
C ASN A 254 13.15 8.10 10.80
N ILE A 255 14.25 7.94 10.05
CA ILE A 255 14.46 6.78 9.20
C ILE A 255 15.78 6.08 9.52
N GLU A 256 15.74 4.76 9.63
CA GLU A 256 16.90 3.90 9.83
C GLU A 256 16.56 2.49 9.32
N SER A 257 17.50 1.82 8.66
CA SER A 257 17.32 0.41 8.32
C SER A 257 17.37 -0.45 9.58
N ASN A 258 16.54 -1.49 9.62
CA ASN A 258 16.57 -2.49 10.68
C ASN A 258 16.70 -3.87 10.05
N ASP A 259 17.93 -4.40 10.03
CA ASP A 259 18.25 -5.66 9.35
C ASP A 259 17.40 -6.83 9.86
N LYS A 260 17.20 -6.92 11.18
CA LYS A 260 16.37 -7.98 11.78
C LYS A 260 14.92 -7.88 11.31
N ALA A 261 14.37 -6.67 11.26
CA ALA A 261 13.00 -6.45 10.77
C ALA A 261 12.88 -6.75 9.29
N ARG A 262 13.83 -6.30 8.46
CA ARG A 262 13.88 -6.58 7.02
C ARG A 262 13.92 -8.07 6.75
N ASP A 263 14.85 -8.78 7.36
CA ASP A 263 15.06 -10.20 7.12
C ASP A 263 13.87 -11.04 7.58
N GLN A 264 13.23 -10.63 8.69
CA GLN A 264 11.96 -11.25 9.12
C GLN A 264 10.81 -10.91 8.17
N ALA A 265 10.72 -9.68 7.68
CA ALA A 265 9.70 -9.28 6.71
C ALA A 265 9.78 -10.06 5.41
N ILE A 266 10.99 -10.34 4.92
CA ILE A 266 11.19 -11.21 3.75
C ILE A 266 10.62 -12.61 4.02
N LYS A 267 10.92 -13.20 5.18
CA LYS A 267 10.39 -14.53 5.56
C LYS A 267 8.87 -14.53 5.67
N ASP A 268 8.31 -13.51 6.30
CA ASP A 268 6.86 -13.39 6.51
C ASP A 268 6.13 -13.22 5.16
N VAL A 269 6.70 -12.43 4.23
CA VAL A 269 6.20 -12.31 2.86
C VAL A 269 6.26 -13.64 2.11
N LEU A 270 7.40 -14.33 2.12
CA LEU A 270 7.53 -15.61 1.44
C LEU A 270 6.57 -16.66 2.01
N GLY A 271 6.41 -16.69 3.34
CA GLY A 271 5.42 -17.53 4.01
C GLY A 271 4.00 -17.22 3.54
N PHE A 272 3.61 -15.95 3.53
CA PHE A 272 2.32 -15.49 3.03
C PHE A 272 2.05 -15.87 1.57
N LEU A 273 3.05 -15.71 0.70
CA LEU A 273 2.92 -16.03 -0.72
C LEU A 273 2.80 -17.55 -0.97
N SER A 274 3.38 -18.37 -0.10
CA SER A 274 3.38 -19.84 -0.18
C SER A 274 2.17 -20.52 0.46
N ALA A 275 1.37 -19.81 1.24
CA ALA A 275 0.28 -20.38 2.05
C ALA A 275 -0.98 -20.76 1.24
N LYS A 276 -0.83 -21.21 -0.01
CA LYS A 276 -1.94 -21.54 -0.93
C LYS A 276 -1.68 -22.80 -1.73
#